data_AF-A0A0S7C395-F1
#
_entry.id   AF-A0A0S7C395-F1
#
_cell.length_a   1.000
_cell.length_b   1.000
_cell.length_c   1.000
_cell.angle_alpha   90.00
_cell.angle_beta   90.00
_cell.angle_gamma   90.00
#
_symmetry.space_group_name_H-M   'P 1'
#
loop_
_entity.id
_entity.type
_entity.pdbx_description
1 polymer ?
#
loop_
_entity_poly.entity_id
_entity_poly.type
_entity_poly.pdbx_seq_one_letter_code
_entity_poly.pdbx_strand_id
1 'polypeptide(L)'
;MAGKRKRRKPIKYKPVAFKLTQQQKKRVDAFCRKNGTTPVNMYKKAIMAYLLSNGYGNLKHSHEPVIGPNQMSIFDIVEDIGAIKL
;
A
#
# COMPACT_ATOMS: atom_id res chain seq x y z
N MET A 1 18.79 16.46 -33.30
CA MET A 1 18.12 15.13 -33.24
C MET A 1 17.14 15.13 -32.07
N ALA A 2 15.83 15.06 -32.33
CA ALA A 2 14.82 15.02 -31.26
C ALA A 2 14.85 13.65 -30.56
N GLY A 3 15.18 13.62 -29.27
CA GLY A 3 15.23 12.40 -28.46
C GLY A 3 13.86 11.69 -28.44
N LYS A 4 13.85 10.38 -28.70
CA LYS A 4 12.63 9.56 -28.69
C LYS A 4 11.94 9.67 -27.32
N ARG A 5 10.73 10.23 -27.28
CA ARG A 5 9.93 10.33 -26.03
C ARG A 5 9.65 8.92 -25.49
N LYS A 6 10.03 8.65 -24.23
CA LYS A 6 9.74 7.37 -23.55
C LYS A 6 8.22 7.13 -23.53
N ARG A 7 7.77 6.03 -24.14
CA ARG A 7 6.36 5.62 -24.10
C ARG A 7 5.97 5.30 -22.65
N ARG A 8 4.97 6.01 -22.11
CA ARG A 8 4.39 5.69 -20.80
C ARG A 8 3.67 4.34 -20.90
N LYS A 9 3.87 3.49 -19.88
CA LYS A 9 3.12 2.23 -19.77
C LYS A 9 1.62 2.54 -19.65
N PRO A 10 0.74 1.75 -20.27
CA PRO A 10 -0.69 1.94 -20.14
C PRO A 10 -1.13 1.72 -18.68
N ILE A 11 -2.01 2.59 -18.18
CA ILE A 11 -2.59 2.46 -16.85
C ILE A 11 -3.65 1.35 -16.90
N LYS A 12 -3.55 0.35 -16.02
CA LYS A 12 -4.54 -0.73 -15.89
C LYS A 12 -5.54 -0.36 -14.80
N TYR A 13 -6.79 -0.14 -15.18
CA TYR A 13 -7.89 0.09 -14.23
C TYR A 13 -8.55 -1.23 -13.82
N LYS A 14 -9.08 -1.28 -12.59
CA LYS A 14 -9.85 -2.42 -12.08
C LYS A 14 -11.21 -1.94 -11.57
N PRO A 15 -12.32 -2.62 -11.92
CA PRO A 15 -13.63 -2.23 -11.43
C PRO A 15 -13.78 -2.58 -9.95
N VAL A 16 -14.46 -1.73 -9.19
CA VAL A 16 -14.84 -1.97 -7.79
C VAL A 16 -16.33 -1.64 -7.66
N ALA A 17 -17.10 -2.57 -7.12
CA ALA A 17 -18.52 -2.38 -6.84
C ALA A 17 -18.77 -2.59 -5.35
N PHE A 18 -19.45 -1.63 -4.72
CA PHE A 18 -19.94 -1.75 -3.35
C PHE A 18 -21.32 -1.12 -3.24
N LYS A 19 -22.12 -1.63 -2.30
CA LYS A 19 -23.46 -1.10 -2.02
C LYS A 19 -23.36 -0.01 -0.97
N LEU A 20 -24.18 1.02 -1.11
CA LEU A 20 -24.40 2.04 -0.09
C LEU A 20 -25.85 2.01 0.35
N THR A 21 -26.10 2.29 1.62
CA THR A 21 -27.45 2.57 2.10
C THR A 21 -27.99 3.82 1.41
N GLN A 22 -29.32 3.94 1.34
CA GLN A 22 -29.97 5.10 0.73
C GLN A 22 -29.55 6.41 1.40
N GLN A 23 -29.40 6.41 2.73
CA GLN A 23 -28.98 7.58 3.49
C GLN A 23 -27.53 7.98 3.17
N GLN A 24 -26.62 7.02 3.09
CA GLN A 24 -25.23 7.28 2.69
C GLN A 24 -25.17 7.88 1.30
N LYS A 25 -25.94 7.34 0.34
CA LYS A 25 -25.98 7.87 -1.02
C LYS A 25 -26.50 9.31 -1.06
N LYS A 26 -27.57 9.62 -0.31
CA LYS A 26 -28.08 11.01 -0.18
C LYS A 26 -27.01 11.98 0.32
N ARG A 27 -26.22 11.58 1.32
CA ARG A 27 -25.12 12.40 1.85
C ARG A 27 -24.00 12.61 0.83
N VAL A 28 -23.63 11.56 0.09
CA VAL A 28 -22.66 11.63 -1.00
C VAL A 28 -23.11 12.62 -2.06
N ASP A 29 -24.37 12.51 -2.51
CA ASP A 29 -24.90 13.34 -3.59
C ASP A 29 -24.98 14.81 -3.16
N ALA A 30 -25.43 15.09 -1.94
CA ALA A 30 -25.44 16.44 -1.37
C ALA A 30 -24.03 17.05 -1.29
N PHE A 31 -23.04 16.27 -0.82
CA PHE A 31 -21.65 16.69 -0.77
C PHE A 31 -21.10 16.98 -2.17
N CYS A 32 -21.37 16.11 -3.14
CA CYS A 32 -20.88 16.25 -4.50
C CYS A 32 -21.45 17.50 -5.20
N ARG A 33 -22.75 17.76 -5.00
CA ARG A 33 -23.43 18.97 -5.49
C ARG A 33 -22.84 20.24 -4.89
N LYS A 34 -22.63 20.28 -3.58
CA LYS A 34 -22.07 21.45 -2.88
C LYS A 34 -20.64 21.78 -3.34
N ASN A 35 -19.84 20.77 -3.63
CA ASN A 35 -18.41 20.93 -3.92
C ASN A 35 -18.07 20.82 -5.43
N GLY A 36 -19.07 20.78 -6.32
CA GLY A 36 -18.85 20.67 -7.77
C GLY A 36 -18.01 19.47 -8.17
N THR A 37 -18.21 18.31 -7.53
CA THR A 37 -17.42 17.10 -7.79
C THR A 37 -18.30 15.90 -8.14
N THR A 38 -17.68 14.81 -8.57
CA THR A 38 -18.37 13.55 -8.87
C THR A 38 -18.14 12.53 -7.75
N PRO A 39 -19.09 11.62 -7.50
CA PRO A 39 -18.93 10.57 -6.48
C PRO A 39 -17.63 9.77 -6.67
N VAL A 40 -17.28 9.44 -7.91
CA VAL A 40 -16.04 8.70 -8.24
C VAL A 40 -14.79 9.47 -7.81
N ASN A 41 -14.71 10.77 -8.11
CA ASN A 41 -13.56 11.59 -7.73
C ASN A 41 -13.50 11.77 -6.21
N MET A 42 -14.65 11.95 -5.56
CA MET A 42 -14.75 12.04 -4.11
C MET A 42 -14.26 10.74 -3.45
N TYR A 43 -14.75 9.57 -3.89
CA TYR A 43 -14.32 8.28 -3.34
C TYR A 43 -12.83 8.05 -3.49
N LYS A 44 -12.24 8.35 -4.66
CA LYS A 44 -10.80 8.22 -4.87
C LYS A 44 -10.01 9.05 -3.85
N LYS A 45 -10.40 10.30 -3.62
CA LYS A 45 -9.75 11.17 -2.63
C LYS A 45 -9.95 10.67 -1.21
N ALA A 46 -11.17 10.28 -0.86
CA ALA A 46 -11.51 9.78 0.48
C ALA A 46 -10.77 8.48 0.81
N ILE A 47 -10.73 7.52 -0.13
CA ILE A 47 -10.00 6.26 0.03
C ILE A 47 -8.50 6.55 0.20
N MET A 48 -7.91 7.39 -0.66
CA MET A 48 -6.49 7.74 -0.52
C MET A 48 -6.19 8.42 0.83
N ALA A 49 -7.01 9.37 1.24
CA ALA A 49 -6.86 10.04 2.53
C ALA A 49 -6.94 9.05 3.70
N TYR A 50 -7.93 8.14 3.67
CA TYR A 50 -8.09 7.10 4.68
C TYR A 50 -6.92 6.12 4.73
N LEU A 51 -6.41 5.68 3.58
CA LEU A 51 -5.28 4.77 3.53
C LEU A 51 -4.02 5.42 4.11
N LEU A 52 -3.74 6.67 3.70
CA LEU A 52 -2.60 7.43 4.20
C LEU A 52 -2.70 7.70 5.70
N SER A 53 -3.88 8.08 6.21
CA SER A 53 -4.06 8.37 7.64
C SER A 53 -3.90 7.14 8.53
N ASN A 54 -4.22 5.95 8.01
CA ASN A 54 -4.16 4.70 8.75
C ASN A 54 -2.91 3.85 8.42
N GLY A 55 -1.93 4.41 7.70
CA GLY A 55 -0.67 3.73 7.38
C GLY A 55 -0.78 2.59 6.36
N TYR A 56 -1.92 2.44 5.68
CA TYR A 56 -2.07 1.45 4.61
C TYR A 56 -1.20 1.85 3.41
N GLY A 57 -0.31 0.95 2.98
CA GLY A 57 0.67 1.20 1.92
C GLY A 57 2.05 1.67 2.41
N ASN A 58 2.17 2.08 3.68
CA ASN A 58 3.47 2.30 4.34
C ASN A 58 4.04 1.04 4.99
N LEU A 59 3.28 -0.05 4.99
CA LEU A 59 3.84 -1.39 5.02
C LEU A 59 4.61 -1.61 3.71
N LYS A 60 5.80 -1.02 3.59
CA LYS A 60 6.90 -1.82 3.04
C LYS A 60 6.80 -3.10 3.84
N HIS A 61 6.59 -4.24 3.18
CA HIS A 61 6.93 -5.51 3.83
C HIS A 61 8.37 -5.32 4.29
N SER A 62 8.55 -4.95 5.56
CA SER A 62 9.84 -4.96 6.18
C SER A 62 10.12 -6.44 6.27
N HIS A 63 10.72 -6.97 5.22
CA HIS A 63 11.46 -8.22 5.28
C HIS A 63 12.75 -7.98 6.06
N GLU A 64 12.74 -7.17 7.12
CA GLU A 64 13.68 -7.42 8.19
C GLU A 64 13.13 -8.64 8.91
N PRO A 65 13.76 -9.82 8.75
CA PRO A 65 13.35 -10.99 9.49
C PRO A 65 13.44 -10.63 10.97
N VAL A 66 12.32 -10.77 11.68
CA VAL A 66 12.33 -10.71 13.14
C VAL A 66 13.13 -11.92 13.59
N ILE A 67 14.38 -11.69 13.99
CA ILE A 67 15.28 -12.73 14.50
C ILE A 67 14.63 -13.29 15.76
N GLY A 68 14.23 -14.56 15.71
CA GLY A 68 13.65 -15.24 16.87
C GLY A 68 14.70 -15.43 17.97
N PRO A 69 14.29 -15.57 19.24
CA PRO A 69 15.22 -15.72 20.37
C PRO A 69 16.16 -16.95 20.25
N ASN A 70 15.79 -17.95 19.42
CA ASN A 70 16.56 -19.17 19.20
C ASN A 70 17.23 -19.23 17.81
N GLN A 71 17.27 -18.12 17.07
CA GLN A 71 17.88 -18.09 15.74
C GLN A 71 19.37 -17.75 15.87
N MET A 72 20.25 -18.71 15.60
CA MET A 72 21.70 -18.49 15.55
C MET A 72 22.10 -17.74 14.27
N SER A 73 23.09 -16.87 14.38
CA SER A 73 23.72 -16.23 13.24
C SER A 73 24.64 -17.21 12.50
N ILE A 74 24.92 -16.95 11.21
CA ILE A 74 25.89 -17.75 10.44
C ILE A 74 27.27 -17.72 11.12
N PHE A 75 27.61 -16.63 11.79
CA PHE A 75 28.88 -16.47 12.48
C PHE A 75 28.96 -17.29 13.77
N ASP A 76 27.85 -17.41 14.51
CA ASP A 76 27.77 -18.22 15.73
C ASP A 76 28.04 -19.70 15.41
N ILE A 77 27.54 -20.19 14.27
CA ILE A 77 27.78 -21.56 13.80
C ILE A 77 29.25 -21.79 13.46
N VAL A 78 29.91 -20.80 12.83
CA VAL A 78 31.32 -20.92 12.44
C VAL A 78 32.25 -20.90 13.67
N GLU A 79 31.92 -20.09 14.68
CA GLU A 79 32.65 -20.05 15.95
C GLU A 79 32.53 -21.37 16.72
N ASP A 80 31.34 -21.96 16.81
CA ASP A 80 31.15 -23.26 17.46
C ASP A 80 31.89 -24.40 16.73
N ILE A 81 31.86 -24.42 15.40
CA ILE A 81 32.59 -25.43 14.62
C ILE A 81 34.11 -25.26 14.77
N GLY A 82 34.59 -24.02 14.90
CA GLY A 82 36.00 -23.72 15.18
C GLY A 82 36.43 -24.11 16.60
N ALA A 83 35.55 -23.96 17.59
CA ALA A 83 35.81 -24.30 18.99
C ALA A 83 35.76 -25.82 19.28
N ILE A 84 35.07 -26.60 18.45
CA ILE A 84 35.00 -28.08 18.58
C ILE A 84 36.29 -28.78 18.10
N LYS A 85 37.24 -28.06 17.51
CA LYS A 85 38.59 -28.56 17.24
C LYS A 85 39.64 -27.93 18.16
N LEU A 86 39.71 -28.42 19.39
CA LEU A 86 40.93 -28.61 20.20
C LEU A 86 40.63 -29.48 21.42
#